data_AF-A0AAW5EKV6-F1
#
_entry.id   AF-A0AAW5EKV6-F1
#
_cell.length_a   1.000
_cell.length_b   1.000
_cell.length_c   1.000
_cell.angle_alpha   90.00
_cell.angle_beta   90.00
_cell.angle_gamma   90.00
#
_symmetry.space_group_name_H-M   'P 1'
#
loop_
_entity.id
_entity.type
_entity.pdbx_description
1 polymer ?
#
loop_
_entity_poly.entity_id
_entity_poly.type
_entity_poly.pdbx_seq_one_letter_code
_entity_poly.pdbx_strand_id
1 'polypeptide(L)'
;YGKCLHDLCERKAKFESGIFAEHFDDEKAKSGACLFKIGCKGPYTYNNCPKVKFNAKTSWPVAAGHGCIACSEKNFWDEFGNYEKPMANPFSYAKLVNQEFSTEFALEEQ
;
A
#
# COMPACT_ATOMS: atom_id res chain seq x y z
N TYR A 1 9.54 -13.39 10.50
CA TYR A 1 8.30 -12.86 9.91
C TYR A 1 7.28 -12.42 10.98
N GLY A 2 7.70 -11.95 12.16
CA GLY A 2 6.79 -11.66 13.29
C GLY A 2 6.17 -10.25 13.32
N LYS A 3 6.42 -9.42 12.30
CA LYS A 3 5.84 -8.08 12.14
C LYS A 3 5.40 -7.91 10.69
N CYS A 4 4.32 -7.16 10.46
CA CYS A 4 3.92 -6.82 9.09
C CYS A 4 4.88 -5.78 8.50
N LEU A 5 4.91 -5.65 7.17
CA LEU A 5 5.79 -4.68 6.50
C LEU A 5 5.43 -3.25 6.88
N HIS A 6 4.13 -2.96 7.06
CA HIS A 6 3.67 -1.61 7.35
C HIS A 6 4.21 -1.06 8.68
N ASP A 7 4.36 -1.91 9.70
CA ASP A 7 4.94 -1.53 11.00
C ASP A 7 6.39 -1.04 10.91
N LEU A 8 7.10 -1.48 9.88
CA LEU A 8 8.52 -1.19 9.67
C LEU A 8 8.74 -0.25 8.47
N CYS A 9 7.66 0.19 7.81
CA CYS A 9 7.72 0.92 6.55
C CYS A 9 8.19 2.36 6.76
N GLU A 10 9.18 2.79 5.98
CA GLU A 10 9.69 4.17 5.94
C GLU A 10 8.61 5.22 5.55
N ARG A 11 7.54 4.80 4.86
CA ARG A 11 6.41 5.66 4.49
C ARG A 11 5.24 5.62 5.50
N LYS A 12 5.40 4.96 6.66
CA LYS A 12 4.33 4.83 7.68
C LYS A 12 3.83 6.18 8.19
N ALA A 13 4.72 7.13 8.47
CA ALA A 13 4.31 8.47 8.91
C ALA A 13 3.44 9.19 7.86
N LYS A 14 3.69 8.96 6.56
CA LYS A 14 2.85 9.51 5.47
C LYS A 14 1.46 8.86 5.46
N PHE A 15 1.38 7.56 5.71
CA PHE A 15 0.10 6.86 5.86
C PHE A 15 -0.71 7.45 7.03
N GLU A 16 -0.10 7.59 8.20
CA GLU A 16 -0.75 8.12 9.42
C GLU A 16 -1.17 9.58 9.26
N SER A 17 -0.47 10.34 8.41
CA SER A 17 -0.77 11.74 8.10
C SER A 17 -1.74 11.92 6.93
N GLY A 18 -2.29 10.84 6.37
CA GLY A 18 -3.22 10.91 5.22
C GLY A 18 -2.58 11.33 3.89
N ILE A 19 -1.25 11.27 3.78
CA ILE A 19 -0.51 11.68 2.58
C ILE A 19 -0.31 10.46 1.68
N PHE A 20 -1.18 10.32 0.67
CA PHE A 20 -1.19 9.21 -0.27
C PHE A 20 -0.80 9.65 -1.68
N ALA A 21 -0.12 8.78 -2.41
CA ALA A 21 -0.06 8.85 -3.87
C ALA A 21 -1.41 8.40 -4.44
N GLU A 22 -1.92 9.13 -5.43
CA GLU A 22 -3.18 8.83 -6.12
C GLU A 22 -2.93 8.03 -7.41
N HIS A 23 -1.81 8.27 -8.09
CA HIS A 23 -1.35 7.48 -9.23
C HIS A 23 0.18 7.41 -9.31
N PHE A 24 0.70 6.50 -10.14
CA PHE A 24 2.13 6.46 -10.44
C PHE A 24 2.57 7.78 -11.09
N ASP A 25 3.80 8.21 -10.79
CA ASP A 25 4.41 9.46 -11.26
C ASP A 25 3.74 10.78 -10.83
N ASP A 26 2.79 10.77 -9.89
CA ASP A 26 2.28 12.02 -9.30
C ASP A 26 3.32 12.71 -8.39
N GLU A 27 3.11 13.99 -8.10
CA GLU A 27 4.03 14.78 -7.27
C GLU A 27 4.14 14.26 -5.82
N LYS A 28 3.08 13.63 -5.31
CA LYS A 28 3.09 13.00 -3.98
C LYS A 28 3.92 11.72 -4.00
N ALA A 29 3.85 10.90 -5.05
CA ALA A 29 4.61 9.68 -5.26
C ALA A 29 6.10 9.98 -5.37
N LYS A 30 6.45 11.02 -6.16
CA LYS A 30 7.83 11.54 -6.28
C LYS A 30 8.40 12.03 -4.95
N SER A 31 7.55 12.61 -4.09
CA SER A 31 7.93 13.07 -2.74
C SER A 31 7.79 11.99 -1.65
N GLY A 32 7.60 10.72 -2.03
CA GLY A 32 7.61 9.59 -1.10
C GLY A 32 6.33 9.40 -0.30
N ALA A 33 5.18 9.87 -0.78
CA ALA A 33 3.87 9.62 -0.18
C ALA A 33 3.55 8.13 -0.06
N CYS A 34 2.59 7.78 0.81
CA CYS A 34 2.21 6.40 1.01
C CYS A 34 1.51 5.81 -0.23
N LEU A 35 1.89 4.59 -0.61
CA LEU A 35 1.39 3.89 -1.80
C LEU A 35 0.11 3.09 -1.53
N PHE A 36 -0.59 3.35 -0.43
CA PHE A 36 -1.76 2.55 -0.03
C PHE A 36 -2.90 2.63 -1.05
N LYS A 37 -3.23 3.84 -1.52
CA LYS A 37 -4.30 4.07 -2.50
C LYS A 37 -4.01 3.50 -3.89
N ILE A 38 -2.74 3.26 -4.22
CA ILE A 38 -2.33 2.59 -5.47
C ILE A 38 -1.99 1.10 -5.27
N GLY A 39 -2.54 0.48 -4.21
CA GLY A 39 -2.59 -0.98 -4.09
C GLY A 39 -1.56 -1.65 -3.19
N CYS A 40 -0.77 -0.90 -2.41
CA CYS A 40 0.19 -1.51 -1.48
C CYS A 40 -0.49 -2.43 -0.45
N LYS A 41 -0.11 -3.71 -0.45
CA LYS A 41 -0.59 -4.76 0.47
C LYS A 41 0.25 -4.91 1.74
N GLY A 42 1.21 -4.00 1.94
CA GLY A 42 2.15 -4.01 3.08
C GLY A 42 1.50 -4.12 4.48
N PRO A 43 0.30 -3.56 4.74
CA PRO A 43 -0.38 -3.74 6.03
C PRO A 43 -0.75 -5.19 6.37
N TYR A 44 -0.88 -6.04 5.37
CA TYR A 44 -1.35 -7.43 5.50
C TYR A 44 -0.25 -8.46 5.24
N THR A 45 0.97 -8.00 4.94
CA THR A 45 2.08 -8.84 4.52
C THR A 45 3.13 -8.91 5.62
N TYR A 46 3.69 -10.09 5.89
CA TYR A 46 4.71 -10.35 6.90
C TYR A 46 6.03 -10.74 6.23
N ASN A 47 7.01 -9.83 6.29
CA ASN A 47 8.35 -10.03 5.75
C ASN A 47 9.33 -9.02 6.34
N ASN A 48 10.63 -9.19 6.09
CA ASN A 48 11.68 -8.30 6.55
C ASN A 48 12.09 -7.24 5.50
N CYS A 49 11.44 -7.19 4.33
CA CYS A 49 11.72 -6.27 3.21
C CYS A 49 12.05 -4.82 3.63
N PRO A 50 11.22 -4.11 4.43
CA PRO A 50 11.53 -2.73 4.83
C PRO A 50 12.75 -2.62 5.76
N LYS A 51 13.07 -3.67 6.52
CA LYS A 51 14.16 -3.68 7.50
C LYS A 51 15.51 -4.06 6.88
N VAL A 52 15.54 -5.17 6.13
CA VAL A 52 16.79 -5.69 5.55
C VAL A 52 17.01 -5.25 4.11
N LYS A 53 15.95 -4.83 3.42
CA LYS A 53 15.95 -4.49 1.99
C LYS A 53 16.46 -5.66 1.12
N PHE A 54 16.55 -5.46 -0.17
CA PHE A 54 17.03 -6.40 -1.16
C PHE A 54 18.41 -5.95 -1.66
N ASN A 55 19.19 -6.92 -2.15
CA ASN A 55 20.46 -6.69 -2.85
C ASN A 55 21.43 -5.81 -2.03
N ALA A 56 22.04 -6.36 -0.98
CA ALA A 56 23.00 -5.63 -0.11
C ALA A 56 22.44 -4.31 0.46
N LYS A 57 21.17 -4.34 0.86
CA LYS A 57 20.40 -3.21 1.40
C LYS A 57 20.13 -2.06 0.42
N THR A 58 20.27 -2.29 -0.90
CA THR A 58 20.07 -1.26 -1.92
C THR A 58 18.64 -0.71 -1.93
N SER A 59 17.62 -1.56 -2.07
CA SER A 59 16.22 -1.10 -2.20
C SER A 59 15.22 -2.18 -1.81
N TRP A 60 13.93 -1.86 -1.84
CA TRP A 60 12.82 -2.80 -1.72
C TRP A 60 11.62 -2.23 -2.49
N PRO A 61 10.56 -3.01 -2.80
CA PRO A 61 9.51 -2.57 -3.72
C PRO A 61 8.93 -1.17 -3.43
N VAL A 62 8.59 -0.88 -2.17
CA VAL A 62 8.01 0.43 -1.79
C VAL A 62 9.04 1.55 -1.85
N ALA A 63 10.31 1.30 -1.52
CA ALA A 63 11.37 2.30 -1.73
C ALA A 63 11.55 2.60 -3.23
N ALA A 64 11.42 1.59 -4.08
CA ALA A 64 11.48 1.73 -5.54
C ALA A 64 10.22 2.33 -6.18
N GLY A 65 9.18 2.63 -5.39
CA GLY A 65 7.97 3.30 -5.87
C GLY A 65 6.78 2.38 -6.19
N HIS A 66 6.92 1.07 -6.04
CA HIS A 66 5.81 0.13 -6.24
C HIS A 66 5.25 -0.40 -4.91
N GLY A 67 3.92 -0.49 -4.81
CA GLY A 67 3.27 -1.10 -3.65
C GLY A 67 3.73 -2.54 -3.40
N CYS A 68 3.72 -2.98 -2.14
CA CYS A 68 3.93 -4.40 -1.85
C CYS A 68 2.80 -5.24 -2.45
N ILE A 69 3.13 -6.36 -3.09
CA ILE A 69 2.15 -7.27 -3.72
C ILE A 69 1.77 -8.48 -2.84
N ALA A 70 2.18 -8.50 -1.57
CA ALA A 70 1.97 -9.62 -0.65
C ALA A 70 2.65 -10.95 -1.07
N CYS A 71 3.77 -10.92 -1.78
CA CYS A 71 4.42 -12.15 -2.31
C CYS A 71 4.85 -13.19 -1.25
N SER A 72 4.91 -12.83 0.04
CA SER A 72 5.17 -13.76 1.14
C SER A 72 3.93 -14.38 1.75
N GLU A 73 2.74 -13.91 1.40
CA GLU A 73 1.49 -14.42 1.93
C GLU A 73 1.00 -15.62 1.11
N LYS A 74 0.26 -16.50 1.78
CA LYS A 74 -0.36 -17.65 1.13
C LYS A 74 -1.35 -17.16 0.05
N ASN A 75 -1.38 -17.84 -1.09
CA ASN A 75 -2.34 -17.60 -2.18
C ASN A 75 -2.40 -16.13 -2.64
N PHE A 76 -1.28 -15.39 -2.59
CA PHE A 76 -1.33 -13.94 -2.74
C PHE A 76 -1.91 -13.46 -4.08
N TRP A 77 -1.75 -14.25 -5.15
CA TRP A 77 -2.35 -13.98 -6.46
C TRP A 77 -3.87 -13.94 -6.44
N ASP A 78 -4.50 -14.78 -5.62
CA ASP A 78 -5.95 -14.96 -5.61
C ASP A 78 -6.62 -14.20 -4.45
N GLU A 79 -5.94 -14.08 -3.30
CA GLU A 79 -6.54 -13.51 -2.07
C GLU A 79 -6.35 -11.99 -1.93
N PHE A 80 -5.39 -11.39 -2.65
CA PHE A 80 -5.07 -9.95 -2.53
C PHE A 80 -5.54 -9.11 -3.71
N GLY A 81 -6.25 -9.72 -4.67
CA GLY A 81 -6.83 -9.04 -5.82
C GLY A 81 -5.79 -8.34 -6.70
N ASN A 82 -6.24 -7.32 -7.45
CA ASN A 82 -5.35 -6.56 -8.33
C ASN A 82 -4.27 -5.84 -7.51
N TYR A 83 -2.99 -6.03 -7.88
CA TYR A 83 -1.85 -5.52 -7.12
C TYR A 83 -1.73 -3.99 -7.16
N GLU A 84 -2.33 -3.31 -8.14
CA GLU A 84 -2.37 -1.84 -8.28
C GLU A 84 -3.67 -1.22 -7.77
N LYS A 85 -4.57 -2.01 -7.18
CA LYS A 85 -5.80 -1.52 -6.55
C LYS A 85 -5.78 -1.74 -5.03
N PRO A 86 -6.35 -0.83 -4.22
CA PRO A 86 -6.54 -1.08 -2.80
C PRO A 86 -7.31 -2.37 -2.53
N MET A 87 -7.07 -2.98 -1.36
CA MET A 87 -7.88 -4.12 -0.93
C MET A 87 -9.34 -3.68 -0.75
N ALA A 88 -10.26 -4.33 -1.45
CA ALA A 88 -11.70 -4.04 -1.38
C ALA A 88 -12.43 -4.76 -0.24
N ASN A 89 -11.73 -5.56 0.59
CA ASN A 89 -12.37 -6.33 1.64
C ASN A 89 -12.88 -5.42 2.80
N PRO A 90 -13.95 -5.81 3.52
CA PRO A 90 -14.56 -4.97 4.57
C PRO A 90 -13.65 -4.64 5.77
N PHE A 91 -12.60 -5.42 5.95
CA PHE A 91 -11.60 -5.27 7.02
C PHE A 91 -10.34 -4.56 6.54
N SER A 92 -10.34 -4.06 5.30
CA SER A 92 -9.19 -3.39 4.75
C SER A 92 -9.07 -1.99 5.36
N TYR A 93 -7.84 -1.52 5.45
CA TYR A 93 -7.53 -0.12 5.75
C TYR A 93 -8.24 0.86 4.79
N ALA A 94 -8.84 0.41 3.68
CA ALA A 94 -9.62 1.27 2.80
C ALA A 94 -10.84 1.87 3.51
N LYS A 95 -11.41 1.17 4.50
CA LYS A 95 -12.50 1.73 5.33
C LYS A 95 -12.07 2.97 6.14
N LEU A 96 -10.78 3.09 6.46
CA LEU A 96 -10.21 4.28 7.12
C LEU A 96 -10.01 5.45 6.14
N VAL A 97 -9.92 5.18 4.84
CA VAL A 97 -9.83 6.19 3.76
C VAL A 97 -11.22 6.58 3.24
N ASN A 98 -12.21 5.69 3.38
CA ASN A 98 -13.57 5.84 2.88
C ASN A 98 -14.45 6.85 3.63
N GLN A 99 -13.93 7.61 4.59
CA GLN A 99 -14.63 8.83 5.04
C GLN A 99 -14.62 9.95 3.98
N GLU A 100 -13.75 9.87 2.95
CA GLU A 100 -13.79 10.81 1.80
C GLU A 100 -14.22 10.16 0.48
N PHE A 101 -14.29 8.83 0.38
CA PHE A 101 -14.65 8.13 -0.87
C PHE A 101 -16.17 7.99 -1.09
N SER A 102 -16.99 8.28 -0.08
CA SER A 102 -18.46 8.19 -0.18
C SER A 102 -19.09 9.30 -1.02
N THR A 103 -18.35 10.35 -1.39
CA THR A 103 -18.90 11.48 -2.17
C THR A 103 -18.62 11.42 -3.66
N GLU A 104 -17.61 10.69 -4.13
CA GLU A 104 -17.28 10.64 -5.57
C GLU A 104 -17.89 9.43 -6.29
N PHE A 105 -18.07 8.29 -5.62
CA PHE A 105 -18.62 7.08 -6.27
C PHE A 105 -20.15 7.10 -6.45
N ALA A 106 -20.85 8.09 -5.86
CA ALA A 106 -22.30 8.25 -5.99
C ALA A 106 -22.72 9.05 -7.23
N LEU A 107 -21.77 9.55 -8.03
CA LEU A 107 -22.04 10.42 -9.18
C LEU A 107 -21.79 9.76 -10.55
N GLU A 108 -21.34 8.49 -10.59
CA GLU A 108 -21.10 7.77 -11.86
C GLU A 108 -22.20 6.75 -12.21
N GLU A 109 -23.30 6.68 -11.44
CA GLU A 109 -24.49 5.88 -11.76
C GLU A 109 -25.71 6.75 -12.13
N GLN A 110 -25.52 7.74 -13.03
CA GLN A 110 -26.63 8.42 -13.75
C GLN A 110 -26.40 8.42 -15.26
#